data_AF-A0A498FPW8-F1
#
_entry.id   AF-A0A498FPW8-F1
#
_cell.length_a   1.000
_cell.length_b   1.000
_cell.length_c   1.000
_cell.angle_alpha   90.00
_cell.angle_beta   90.00
_cell.angle_gamma   90.00
#
_symmetry.space_group_name_H-M   'P 1'
#
loop_
_entity.id
_entity.type
_entity.pdbx_description
1 polymer ?
#
loop_
_entity_poly.entity_id
_entity_poly.type
_entity_poly.pdbx_seq_one_letter_code
_entity_poly.pdbx_strand_id
1 'polypeptide(L)'
;MSANRTRTPSLAELQTWGRAEFEQYEPCLYHGSVSPKRVIRTIIRAANRELSWRGEQNANSLRDFWYNPTKPLLESAFPDKLADESFDFVRRMSQYLSETLSDMVQDGAVTYRELNILDESRERRLNLDSIEDDKILFVEKEAAYRKLRPLEEVYELSIVSGSGWQATALIEDLAYELDSGTDYTIYILTDYDPTGWSIGKDFYERSHRLGVGINEVKRIGISPEQLDEETVEKQKFSPPINSDRDREWLDERGIYGRYGLEIEAIGDLNRKGEALREMIVDELRDEIDVRGRQERDVSRALAGSAQTVSEQVFRTMTAEFKTALASEIRSILAEMDGVETISYDEQADKFSAWADLDAAESDDSTLPRPYHEDALHNGAISGDVPQPDSERTLDAVLSELDTRIENGEIELEALLSRIEDRVERTTFEAGTVLDS
;
A
#
# COMPACT_ATOMS: atom_id res chain seq x y z
N MET A 1 -41.34 27.48 -25.09
CA MET A 1 -40.90 27.60 -23.69
C MET A 1 -39.38 27.69 -23.69
N SER A 2 -38.80 28.87 -23.42
CA SER A 2 -37.33 28.99 -23.32
C SER A 2 -36.92 28.42 -21.97
N ALA A 3 -36.69 27.10 -21.92
CA ALA A 3 -36.19 26.42 -20.73
C ALA A 3 -34.90 27.11 -20.27
N ASN A 4 -34.77 27.25 -18.95
CA ASN A 4 -33.68 27.95 -18.28
C ASN A 4 -32.34 27.29 -18.65
N ARG A 5 -31.67 27.78 -19.71
CA ARG A 5 -30.51 27.16 -20.38
C ARG A 5 -29.26 27.02 -19.49
N THR A 6 -29.30 27.54 -18.27
CA THR A 6 -28.21 27.53 -17.30
C THR A 6 -28.38 26.49 -16.19
N ARG A 7 -29.56 25.87 -16.05
CA ARG A 7 -29.75 24.81 -15.03
C ARG A 7 -29.13 23.50 -15.52
N THR A 8 -28.27 22.91 -14.70
CA THR A 8 -27.86 21.50 -14.89
C THR A 8 -29.02 20.60 -14.48
N PRO A 9 -29.45 19.67 -15.35
CA PRO A 9 -30.51 18.70 -15.03
C PRO A 9 -30.04 17.74 -13.93
N SER A 10 -30.99 17.16 -13.21
CA SER A 10 -30.72 16.04 -12.30
C SER A 10 -30.45 14.74 -13.07
N LEU A 11 -29.86 13.73 -12.42
CA LEU A 11 -29.69 12.40 -13.00
C LEU A 11 -31.06 11.78 -13.35
N ALA A 12 -32.05 11.95 -12.49
CA ALA A 12 -33.42 11.49 -12.75
C ALA A 12 -34.05 12.20 -13.95
N GLU A 13 -33.81 13.51 -14.12
CA GLU A 13 -34.26 14.26 -15.31
C GLU A 13 -33.57 13.71 -16.57
N LEU A 14 -32.24 13.56 -16.55
CA LEU A 14 -31.46 13.01 -17.65
C LEU A 14 -31.92 11.59 -18.05
N GLN A 15 -32.30 10.75 -17.08
CA GLN A 15 -32.76 9.38 -17.35
C GLN A 15 -34.09 9.34 -18.12
N THR A 16 -34.86 10.44 -18.12
CA THR A 16 -36.07 10.57 -18.95
C THR A 16 -35.80 11.12 -20.35
N TRP A 17 -34.58 11.57 -20.63
CA TRP A 17 -34.23 12.18 -21.92
C TRP A 17 -33.97 11.12 -22.99
N GLY A 18 -34.54 11.36 -24.17
CA GLY A 18 -34.10 10.74 -25.41
C GLY A 18 -33.14 11.66 -26.16
N ARG A 19 -32.79 11.27 -27.38
CA ARG A 19 -31.88 12.05 -28.22
C ARG A 19 -32.36 13.48 -28.49
N ALA A 20 -33.66 13.68 -28.69
CA ALA A 20 -34.21 14.99 -29.03
C ALA A 20 -34.01 16.03 -27.89
N GLU A 21 -34.07 15.60 -26.64
CA GLU A 21 -33.79 16.44 -25.48
C GLU A 21 -32.31 16.81 -25.39
N PHE A 22 -31.40 15.83 -25.63
CA PHE A 22 -29.96 16.10 -25.71
C PHE A 22 -29.59 17.05 -26.85
N GLU A 23 -30.28 17.00 -27.99
CA GLU A 23 -30.11 17.91 -29.12
C GLU A 23 -30.55 19.35 -28.83
N GLN A 24 -31.41 19.54 -27.82
CA GLN A 24 -31.89 20.86 -27.41
C GLN A 24 -31.09 21.45 -26.23
N TYR A 25 -30.31 20.64 -25.53
CA TYR A 25 -29.52 21.07 -24.38
C TYR A 25 -28.13 21.54 -24.81
N GLU A 26 -27.97 22.87 -24.96
CA GLU A 26 -26.74 23.52 -25.48
C GLU A 26 -25.44 23.03 -24.84
N PRO A 27 -25.34 22.77 -23.52
CA PRO A 27 -24.12 22.25 -22.91
C PRO A 27 -23.68 20.88 -23.44
N CYS A 28 -24.58 20.09 -24.03
CA CYS A 28 -24.28 18.80 -24.66
C CYS A 28 -23.82 18.93 -26.13
N LEU A 29 -23.94 20.11 -26.74
CA LEU A 29 -23.69 20.31 -28.17
C LEU A 29 -22.25 20.76 -28.45
N TYR A 30 -21.62 20.28 -29.51
CA TYR A 30 -20.37 20.79 -30.08
C TYR A 30 -20.59 21.02 -31.57
N HIS A 31 -20.35 22.25 -32.05
CA HIS A 31 -20.67 22.68 -33.42
C HIS A 31 -22.09 22.32 -33.85
N GLY A 32 -23.05 22.48 -32.93
CA GLY A 32 -24.48 22.22 -33.19
C GLY A 32 -24.91 20.75 -33.18
N SER A 33 -24.03 19.81 -32.82
CA SER A 33 -24.35 18.37 -32.72
C SER A 33 -24.06 17.82 -31.32
N VAL A 34 -24.80 16.81 -30.86
CA VAL A 34 -24.57 16.17 -29.56
C VAL A 34 -23.17 15.55 -29.52
N SER A 35 -22.39 15.89 -28.49
CA SER A 35 -21.01 15.41 -28.29
C SER A 35 -20.92 14.43 -27.13
N PRO A 36 -20.33 13.23 -27.31
CA PRO A 36 -20.17 12.26 -26.23
C PRO A 36 -19.49 12.84 -24.98
N LYS A 37 -18.34 13.52 -25.15
CA LYS A 37 -17.61 14.14 -24.02
C LYS A 37 -18.44 15.18 -23.28
N ARG A 38 -19.29 15.94 -24.00
CA ARG A 38 -20.14 16.97 -23.38
C ARG A 38 -21.37 16.39 -22.66
N VAL A 39 -21.96 15.32 -23.21
CA VAL A 39 -23.00 14.54 -22.52
C VAL A 39 -22.43 13.95 -21.23
N ILE A 40 -21.27 13.28 -21.31
CA ILE A 40 -20.58 12.71 -20.15
C ILE A 40 -20.28 13.77 -19.08
N ARG A 41 -19.73 14.93 -19.47
CA ARG A 41 -19.50 16.04 -18.54
C ARG A 41 -20.79 16.50 -17.85
N THR A 42 -21.93 16.48 -18.56
CA THR A 42 -23.23 16.83 -17.98
C THR A 42 -23.69 15.76 -16.98
N ILE A 43 -23.50 14.48 -17.29
CA ILE A 43 -23.78 13.36 -16.38
C ILE A 43 -22.95 13.48 -15.10
N ILE A 44 -21.63 13.70 -15.22
CA ILE A 44 -20.72 13.87 -14.09
C ILE A 44 -21.15 15.05 -13.22
N ARG A 45 -21.49 16.20 -13.82
CA ARG A 45 -21.95 17.38 -13.06
C ARG A 45 -23.28 17.16 -12.34
N ALA A 46 -24.19 16.40 -12.94
CA ALA A 46 -25.44 16.02 -12.28
C ALA A 46 -25.15 15.08 -11.10
N ALA A 47 -24.32 14.06 -11.32
CA ALA A 47 -23.86 13.15 -10.28
C ALA A 47 -23.16 13.88 -9.12
N ASN A 48 -22.27 14.83 -9.39
CA ASN A 48 -21.56 15.57 -8.34
C ASN A 48 -22.46 16.40 -7.42
N ARG A 49 -23.70 16.69 -7.84
CA ARG A 49 -24.68 17.42 -7.03
C ARG A 49 -25.56 16.51 -6.19
N GLU A 50 -25.68 15.26 -6.58
CA GLU A 50 -26.63 14.30 -6.01
C GLU A 50 -25.94 13.21 -5.19
N LEU A 51 -24.74 12.83 -5.62
CA LEU A 51 -23.86 11.92 -4.92
C LEU A 51 -23.04 12.71 -3.89
N SER A 52 -22.56 11.96 -2.91
CA SER A 52 -21.68 12.45 -1.84
C SER A 52 -20.97 11.24 -1.25
N TRP A 53 -19.75 11.43 -0.78
CA TRP A 53 -18.99 10.39 -0.10
C TRP A 53 -19.76 9.82 1.09
N ARG A 54 -19.90 8.50 1.16
CA ARG A 54 -20.60 7.77 2.24
C ARG A 54 -19.70 6.79 3.00
N GLY A 55 -18.40 6.96 2.88
CA GLY A 55 -17.41 6.02 3.40
C GLY A 55 -17.16 4.85 2.46
N GLU A 56 -16.01 4.20 2.62
CA GLU A 56 -15.52 3.13 1.74
C GLU A 56 -16.52 1.98 1.59
N GLN A 57 -17.13 1.53 2.69
CA GLN A 57 -18.12 0.44 2.70
C GLN A 57 -19.37 0.72 1.84
N ASN A 58 -19.62 1.98 1.48
CA ASN A 58 -20.74 2.41 0.66
C ASN A 58 -20.29 3.10 -0.64
N ALA A 59 -18.99 3.04 -0.97
CA ALA A 59 -18.47 3.62 -2.19
C ALA A 59 -18.91 2.78 -3.40
N ASN A 60 -19.15 3.46 -4.52
CA ASN A 60 -19.41 2.81 -5.79
C ASN A 60 -18.07 2.52 -6.49
N SER A 61 -18.02 1.48 -7.32
CA SER A 61 -16.90 1.35 -8.26
C SER A 61 -17.10 2.27 -9.47
N LEU A 62 -16.01 2.56 -10.21
CA LEU A 62 -16.12 3.22 -11.52
C LEU A 62 -17.02 2.43 -12.49
N ARG A 63 -17.08 1.10 -12.32
CA ARG A 63 -17.95 0.21 -13.08
C ARG A 63 -19.41 0.44 -12.73
N ASP A 64 -19.74 0.63 -11.45
CA ASP A 64 -21.10 0.98 -11.03
C ASP A 64 -21.51 2.32 -11.63
N PHE A 65 -20.63 3.33 -11.57
CA PHE A 65 -20.89 4.63 -12.20
C PHE A 65 -21.08 4.54 -13.72
N TRP A 66 -20.32 3.64 -14.38
CA TRP A 66 -20.47 3.34 -15.80
C TRP A 66 -21.82 2.71 -16.10
N TYR A 67 -22.22 1.64 -15.41
CA TYR A 67 -23.49 0.95 -15.68
C TYR A 67 -24.70 1.69 -15.13
N ASN A 68 -24.53 2.54 -14.12
CA ASN A 68 -25.55 3.34 -13.49
C ASN A 68 -24.96 4.67 -12.92
N PRO A 69 -25.17 5.83 -13.58
CA PRO A 69 -26.20 6.09 -14.59
C PRO A 69 -25.67 6.19 -16.03
N THR A 70 -24.35 6.08 -16.26
CA THR A 70 -23.72 6.63 -17.47
C THR A 70 -24.12 5.93 -18.77
N LYS A 71 -23.98 4.60 -18.83
CA LYS A 71 -24.21 3.81 -20.06
C LYS A 71 -25.64 3.96 -20.58
N PRO A 72 -26.71 3.79 -19.77
CA PRO A 72 -28.08 3.99 -20.24
C PRO A 72 -28.32 5.38 -20.85
N LEU A 73 -27.76 6.43 -20.23
CA LEU A 73 -27.89 7.80 -20.73
C LEU A 73 -27.18 7.99 -22.08
N LEU A 74 -26.02 7.38 -22.25
CA LEU A 74 -25.29 7.43 -23.52
C LEU A 74 -25.98 6.63 -24.62
N GLU A 75 -26.58 5.48 -24.30
CA GLU A 75 -27.37 4.71 -25.27
C GLU A 75 -28.59 5.51 -25.75
N SER A 76 -29.28 6.23 -24.84
CA SER A 76 -30.37 7.15 -25.20
C SER A 76 -29.91 8.36 -26.03
N ALA A 77 -28.73 8.91 -25.73
CA ALA A 77 -28.17 10.06 -26.45
C ALA A 77 -27.64 9.69 -27.85
N PHE A 78 -27.18 8.45 -28.04
CA PHE A 78 -26.49 8.01 -29.26
C PHE A 78 -27.02 6.69 -29.85
N PRO A 79 -28.34 6.58 -30.14
CA PRO A 79 -28.93 5.34 -30.67
C PRO A 79 -28.30 4.91 -32.00
N ASP A 80 -27.91 5.86 -32.87
CA ASP A 80 -27.28 5.54 -34.16
C ASP A 80 -25.91 4.87 -33.99
N LYS A 81 -25.14 5.28 -32.97
CA LYS A 81 -23.84 4.66 -32.67
C LYS A 81 -23.98 3.28 -32.05
N LEU A 82 -25.07 3.06 -31.31
CA LEU A 82 -25.39 1.77 -30.74
C LEU A 82 -25.84 0.77 -31.82
N ALA A 83 -26.53 1.26 -32.86
CA ALA A 83 -26.97 0.46 -33.99
C ALA A 83 -25.86 0.15 -35.02
N ASP A 84 -24.73 0.85 -34.96
CA ASP A 84 -23.59 0.64 -35.86
C ASP A 84 -22.71 -0.51 -35.36
N GLU A 85 -22.83 -1.69 -35.99
CA GLU A 85 -22.06 -2.90 -35.64
C GLU A 85 -20.54 -2.71 -35.78
N SER A 86 -20.09 -1.75 -36.58
CA SER A 86 -18.66 -1.43 -36.72
C SER A 86 -18.13 -0.54 -35.60
N PHE A 87 -19.03 0.09 -34.84
CA PHE A 87 -18.71 0.96 -33.73
C PHE A 87 -18.76 0.18 -32.42
N ASP A 88 -17.59 -0.06 -31.83
CA ASP A 88 -17.48 -0.63 -30.49
C ASP A 88 -17.94 0.40 -29.43
N PHE A 89 -19.26 0.47 -29.24
CA PHE A 89 -19.91 1.49 -28.43
C PHE A 89 -19.40 1.49 -27.00
N VAL A 90 -19.38 0.30 -26.37
CA VAL A 90 -19.01 0.14 -24.97
C VAL A 90 -17.59 0.63 -24.74
N ARG A 91 -16.62 0.17 -25.54
CA ARG A 91 -15.21 0.56 -25.37
C ARG A 91 -14.97 2.04 -25.65
N ARG A 92 -15.58 2.59 -26.70
CA ARG A 92 -15.37 4.00 -27.07
C ARG A 92 -15.99 4.96 -26.05
N MET A 93 -17.18 4.65 -25.58
CA MET A 93 -17.88 5.48 -24.60
C MET A 93 -17.26 5.38 -23.21
N SER A 94 -16.81 4.20 -22.78
CA SER A 94 -16.06 4.06 -21.52
C SER A 94 -14.72 4.80 -21.57
N GLN A 95 -14.04 4.80 -22.72
CA GLN A 95 -12.84 5.62 -22.93
C GLN A 95 -13.16 7.12 -22.78
N TYR A 96 -14.21 7.62 -23.41
CA TYR A 96 -14.61 9.03 -23.25
C TYR A 96 -15.01 9.38 -21.82
N LEU A 97 -15.64 8.46 -21.08
CA LEU A 97 -15.95 8.66 -19.66
C LEU A 97 -14.66 8.85 -18.87
N SER A 98 -13.70 7.94 -19.06
CA SER A 98 -12.43 7.94 -18.34
C SER A 98 -11.62 9.20 -18.62
N GLU A 99 -11.47 9.59 -19.89
CA GLU A 99 -10.79 10.82 -20.29
C GLU A 99 -11.47 12.05 -19.69
N THR A 100 -12.80 12.15 -19.82
CA THR A 100 -13.53 13.34 -19.35
C THR A 100 -13.52 13.46 -17.83
N LEU A 101 -13.64 12.35 -17.11
CA LEU A 101 -13.60 12.33 -15.66
C LEU A 101 -12.20 12.68 -15.15
N SER A 102 -11.15 12.08 -15.72
CA SER A 102 -9.77 12.40 -15.38
C SER A 102 -9.44 13.88 -15.60
N ASP A 103 -9.82 14.44 -16.77
CA ASP A 103 -9.66 15.88 -17.05
C ASP A 103 -10.34 16.74 -15.98
N MET A 104 -11.59 16.41 -15.62
CA MET A 104 -12.36 17.17 -14.63
C MET A 104 -11.79 17.07 -13.21
N VAL A 105 -11.22 15.92 -12.84
CA VAL A 105 -10.55 15.74 -11.54
C VAL A 105 -9.25 16.54 -11.49
N GLN A 106 -8.42 16.45 -12.53
CA GLN A 106 -7.18 17.22 -12.62
C GLN A 106 -7.40 18.74 -12.63
N ASP A 107 -8.52 19.21 -13.18
CA ASP A 107 -8.92 20.61 -13.17
C ASP A 107 -9.56 21.05 -11.83
N GLY A 108 -9.71 20.14 -10.86
CA GLY A 108 -10.37 20.40 -9.57
C GLY A 108 -11.88 20.67 -9.68
N ALA A 109 -12.51 20.26 -10.79
CA ALA A 109 -13.93 20.50 -11.02
C ALA A 109 -14.84 19.51 -10.29
N VAL A 110 -14.32 18.31 -10.01
CA VAL A 110 -14.95 17.22 -9.23
C VAL A 110 -13.84 16.36 -8.60
N THR A 111 -14.17 15.53 -7.61
CA THR A 111 -13.29 14.43 -7.15
C THR A 111 -13.98 13.08 -7.30
N TYR A 112 -13.24 11.97 -7.33
CA TYR A 112 -13.83 10.64 -7.29
C TYR A 112 -14.61 10.44 -5.98
N ARG A 113 -14.10 10.93 -4.85
CA ARG A 113 -14.80 10.88 -3.54
C ARG A 113 -16.11 11.69 -3.54
N GLU A 114 -16.15 12.87 -4.15
CA GLU A 114 -17.39 13.65 -4.29
C GLU A 114 -18.45 12.87 -5.10
N LEU A 115 -18.01 12.11 -6.10
CA LEU A 115 -18.86 11.20 -6.87
C LEU A 115 -19.16 9.89 -6.15
N ASN A 116 -18.69 9.70 -4.92
CA ASN A 116 -18.77 8.46 -4.17
C ASN A 116 -18.22 7.27 -4.96
N ILE A 117 -17.07 7.46 -5.63
CA ILE A 117 -16.36 6.44 -6.39
C ILE A 117 -15.07 6.10 -5.64
N LEU A 118 -14.81 4.81 -5.45
CA LEU A 118 -13.55 4.27 -4.93
C LEU A 118 -13.01 3.23 -5.93
N ASP A 119 -11.71 3.26 -6.21
CA ASP A 119 -11.09 2.28 -7.11
C ASP A 119 -10.55 1.07 -6.32
N GLU A 120 -11.42 0.09 -6.07
CA GLU A 120 -11.06 -1.19 -5.47
C GLU A 120 -10.48 -2.19 -6.47
N SER A 121 -10.32 -1.83 -7.75
CA SER A 121 -9.81 -2.76 -8.77
C SER A 121 -8.30 -3.01 -8.67
N ARG A 122 -7.64 -2.42 -7.67
CA ARG A 122 -6.20 -2.40 -7.52
C ARG A 122 -5.80 -2.83 -6.12
N GLU A 123 -4.70 -3.56 -6.08
CA GLU A 123 -4.03 -3.90 -4.85
C GLU A 123 -3.16 -2.70 -4.46
N ARG A 124 -3.30 -2.27 -3.20
CA ARG A 124 -2.45 -1.25 -2.59
C ARG A 124 -2.23 -1.59 -1.13
N ARG A 125 -1.02 -1.37 -0.66
CA ARG A 125 -0.69 -1.38 0.76
C ARG A 125 0.21 -0.19 1.05
N LEU A 126 -0.25 0.70 1.90
CA LEU A 126 0.54 1.81 2.41
C LEU A 126 1.07 1.44 3.80
N ASN A 127 2.37 1.56 3.98
CA ASN A 127 3.05 1.34 5.25
C ASN A 127 3.37 2.71 5.88
N LEU A 128 2.33 3.46 6.26
CA LEU A 128 2.48 4.87 6.72
C LEU A 128 3.18 5.04 8.07
N ASP A 129 3.40 3.95 8.82
CA ASP A 129 4.14 3.93 10.09
C ASP A 129 5.50 3.22 9.94
N SER A 130 5.97 2.99 8.70
CA SER A 130 7.25 2.37 8.45
C SER A 130 8.42 3.34 8.48
N ILE A 131 9.63 2.79 8.42
CA ILE A 131 10.86 3.59 8.22
C ILE A 131 10.93 4.13 6.79
N GLU A 132 10.26 3.45 5.86
CA GLU A 132 10.21 3.77 4.44
C GLU A 132 8.84 4.36 4.06
N ASP A 133 8.20 5.08 4.98
CA ASP A 133 6.87 5.65 4.79
C ASP A 133 6.85 6.74 3.70
N ASP A 134 8.00 7.36 3.43
CA ASP A 134 8.24 8.34 2.37
C ASP A 134 8.47 7.71 0.97
N LYS A 135 8.58 6.38 0.86
CA LYS A 135 8.87 5.69 -0.40
C LYS A 135 7.70 4.84 -0.88
N ILE A 136 7.31 5.06 -2.13
CA ILE A 136 6.19 4.35 -2.77
C ILE A 136 6.65 3.71 -4.08
N LEU A 137 6.47 2.40 -4.19
CA LEU A 137 6.67 1.66 -5.44
C LEU A 137 5.34 1.52 -6.18
N PHE A 138 5.19 2.28 -7.25
CA PHE A 138 4.11 2.14 -8.22
C PHE A 138 4.43 1.04 -9.24
N VAL A 139 3.48 0.12 -9.42
CA VAL A 139 3.60 -1.02 -10.32
C VAL A 139 2.49 -0.99 -11.36
N GLU A 140 2.85 -0.96 -12.65
CA GLU A 140 1.86 -0.87 -13.72
C GLU A 140 0.92 -2.10 -13.80
N LYS A 141 1.48 -3.29 -13.53
CA LYS A 141 0.78 -4.58 -13.72
C LYS A 141 0.51 -5.27 -12.39
N GLU A 142 -0.74 -5.62 -12.13
CA GLU A 142 -1.16 -6.34 -10.92
C GLU A 142 -0.43 -7.70 -10.75
N ALA A 143 -0.11 -8.38 -11.86
CA ALA A 143 0.65 -9.62 -11.82
C ALA A 143 2.10 -9.44 -11.33
N ALA A 144 2.69 -8.26 -11.52
CA ALA A 144 3.98 -7.90 -10.93
C ALA A 144 3.81 -7.58 -9.45
N TYR A 145 2.79 -6.81 -9.06
CA TYR A 145 2.50 -6.48 -7.65
C TYR A 145 2.52 -7.72 -6.74
N ARG A 146 1.81 -8.79 -7.13
CA ARG A 146 1.75 -10.04 -6.32
C ARG A 146 3.10 -10.69 -6.08
N LYS A 147 4.05 -10.53 -7.02
CA LYS A 147 5.42 -11.05 -6.89
C LYS A 147 6.28 -10.17 -6.01
N LEU A 148 5.91 -8.90 -5.85
CA LEU A 148 6.66 -7.89 -5.11
C LEU A 148 6.18 -7.72 -3.67
N ARG A 149 5.05 -8.32 -3.31
CA ARG A 149 4.53 -8.32 -1.94
C ARG A 149 5.56 -8.60 -0.84
N PRO A 150 6.57 -9.49 -1.01
CA PRO A 150 7.58 -9.67 0.03
C PRO A 150 8.39 -8.42 0.36
N LEU A 151 8.56 -7.48 -0.59
CA LEU A 151 9.21 -6.19 -0.34
C LEU A 151 8.42 -5.32 0.65
N GLU A 152 7.08 -5.46 0.70
CA GLU A 152 6.24 -4.76 1.68
C GLU A 152 6.54 -5.19 3.12
N GLU A 153 7.03 -6.41 3.32
CA GLU A 153 7.33 -6.96 4.64
C GLU A 153 8.79 -6.76 5.01
N VAL A 154 9.70 -7.05 4.06
CA VAL A 154 11.15 -6.99 4.31
C VAL A 154 11.66 -5.56 4.34
N TYR A 155 11.29 -4.72 3.37
CA TYR A 155 11.67 -3.30 3.36
C TYR A 155 10.64 -2.41 4.04
N GLU A 156 9.47 -2.94 4.42
CA GLU A 156 8.34 -2.09 4.85
C GLU A 156 7.95 -1.03 3.80
N LEU A 157 8.20 -1.31 2.51
CA LEU A 157 7.94 -0.39 1.41
C LEU A 157 6.44 -0.32 1.08
N SER A 158 5.91 0.88 0.84
CA SER A 158 4.55 1.04 0.32
C SER A 158 4.51 0.64 -1.15
N ILE A 159 3.63 -0.29 -1.55
CA ILE A 159 3.49 -0.73 -2.94
C ILE A 159 2.06 -0.50 -3.41
N VAL A 160 1.94 0.10 -4.59
CA VAL A 160 0.65 0.41 -5.21
C VAL A 160 0.63 -0.12 -6.63
N SER A 161 -0.47 -0.75 -7.03
CA SER A 161 -0.65 -1.16 -8.42
C SER A 161 -1.61 -0.22 -9.16
N GLY A 162 -1.34 0.07 -10.42
CA GLY A 162 -2.21 0.92 -11.23
C GLY A 162 -2.04 0.64 -12.70
N SER A 163 -3.15 0.57 -13.45
CA SER A 163 -3.06 0.41 -14.92
C SER A 163 -3.81 1.53 -15.65
N GLY A 164 -3.15 2.08 -16.66
CA GLY A 164 -3.72 3.05 -17.61
C GLY A 164 -4.41 4.26 -16.96
N TRP A 165 -5.52 4.67 -17.59
CA TRP A 165 -6.34 5.85 -17.30
C TRP A 165 -6.84 5.97 -15.84
N GLN A 166 -6.88 4.85 -15.11
CA GLN A 166 -7.32 4.78 -13.71
C GLN A 166 -6.26 5.27 -12.71
N ALA A 167 -5.06 5.61 -13.17
CA ALA A 167 -4.04 6.23 -12.33
C ALA A 167 -4.53 7.51 -11.62
N THR A 168 -5.47 8.29 -12.20
CA THR A 168 -5.97 9.51 -11.53
C THR A 168 -6.77 9.20 -10.26
N ALA A 169 -7.61 8.15 -10.29
CA ALA A 169 -8.39 7.75 -9.11
C ALA A 169 -7.47 7.27 -8.00
N LEU A 170 -6.48 6.43 -8.35
CA LEU A 170 -5.46 5.98 -7.42
C LEU A 170 -4.66 7.15 -6.84
N ILE A 171 -4.16 8.06 -7.67
CA ILE A 171 -3.37 9.21 -7.21
C ILE A 171 -4.20 10.11 -6.30
N GLU A 172 -5.48 10.32 -6.61
CA GLU A 172 -6.37 11.10 -5.74
C GLU A 172 -6.61 10.39 -4.40
N ASP A 173 -6.86 9.08 -4.41
CA ASP A 173 -6.97 8.30 -3.17
C ASP A 173 -5.68 8.37 -2.35
N LEU A 174 -4.51 8.24 -2.99
CA LEU A 174 -3.22 8.44 -2.34
C LEU A 174 -3.11 9.84 -1.75
N ALA A 175 -3.55 10.89 -2.46
CA ALA A 175 -3.55 12.25 -1.95
C ALA A 175 -4.37 12.44 -0.66
N TYR A 176 -5.37 11.58 -0.43
CA TYR A 176 -6.15 11.59 0.80
C TYR A 176 -5.53 10.77 1.94
N GLU A 177 -4.72 9.76 1.64
CA GLU A 177 -4.11 8.87 2.63
C GLU A 177 -2.70 9.33 3.04
N LEU A 178 -1.97 9.95 2.13
CA LEU A 178 -0.62 10.45 2.35
C LEU A 178 -0.63 11.77 3.14
N ASP A 179 0.38 11.95 3.99
CA ASP A 179 0.55 13.19 4.74
C ASP A 179 1.05 14.30 3.80
N SER A 180 0.29 15.40 3.74
CA SER A 180 0.66 16.59 2.95
C SER A 180 1.98 17.26 3.39
N GLY A 181 2.47 16.94 4.59
CA GLY A 181 3.74 17.44 5.12
C GLY A 181 4.97 16.61 4.70
N THR A 182 4.76 15.42 4.12
CA THR A 182 5.82 14.49 3.74
C THR A 182 6.16 14.64 2.27
N ASP A 183 7.47 14.66 1.98
CA ASP A 183 8.00 14.68 0.63
C ASP A 183 8.26 13.24 0.17
N TYR A 184 7.39 12.72 -0.69
CA TYR A 184 7.45 11.33 -1.15
C TYR A 184 8.40 11.14 -2.34
N THR A 185 9.07 9.99 -2.36
CA THR A 185 9.80 9.46 -3.52
C THR A 185 8.99 8.34 -4.16
N ILE A 186 8.66 8.49 -5.44
CA ILE A 186 7.88 7.49 -6.19
C ILE A 186 8.80 6.71 -7.11
N TYR A 187 8.88 5.41 -6.91
CA TYR A 187 9.53 4.47 -7.81
C TYR A 187 8.49 3.87 -8.74
N ILE A 188 8.74 3.85 -10.04
CA ILE A 188 7.76 3.39 -11.03
C ILE A 188 8.32 2.23 -11.82
N LEU A 189 7.69 1.08 -11.62
CA LEU A 189 7.96 -0.17 -12.29
C LEU A 189 7.23 -0.27 -13.62
N THR A 190 7.98 -0.11 -14.72
CA THR A 190 7.43 -0.04 -16.08
C THR A 190 8.23 -0.86 -17.10
N ASP A 191 7.59 -1.13 -18.23
CA ASP A 191 8.20 -1.75 -19.40
C ASP A 191 9.28 -0.84 -20.04
N TYR A 192 10.13 -1.42 -20.90
CA TYR A 192 11.11 -0.71 -21.74
C TYR A 192 10.44 -0.18 -23.02
N ASP A 193 9.53 0.80 -22.93
CA ASP A 193 8.82 1.37 -24.10
C ASP A 193 8.46 2.86 -23.93
N PRO A 194 7.97 3.57 -24.97
CA PRO A 194 7.60 4.98 -24.83
C PRO A 194 6.55 5.25 -23.74
N THR A 195 5.61 4.32 -23.53
CA THR A 195 4.54 4.45 -22.55
C THR A 195 5.10 4.44 -21.13
N GLY A 196 5.97 3.49 -20.80
CA GLY A 196 6.62 3.37 -19.51
C GLY A 196 7.37 4.64 -19.08
N TRP A 197 8.03 5.33 -20.03
CA TRP A 197 8.69 6.61 -19.75
C TRP A 197 7.73 7.77 -19.56
N SER A 198 6.54 7.69 -20.16
CA SER A 198 5.52 8.72 -20.01
C SER A 198 4.78 8.62 -18.68
N ILE A 199 4.63 7.41 -18.12
CA ILE A 199 3.89 7.15 -16.88
C ILE A 199 4.46 7.99 -15.72
N GLY A 200 5.78 8.03 -15.54
CA GLY A 200 6.34 8.78 -14.42
C GLY A 200 6.15 10.28 -14.49
N LYS A 201 6.23 10.84 -15.70
CA LYS A 201 5.92 12.25 -15.91
C LYS A 201 4.44 12.54 -15.65
N ASP A 202 3.54 11.70 -16.14
CA ASP A 202 2.10 11.83 -15.94
C ASP A 202 1.72 11.69 -14.46
N PHE A 203 2.31 10.73 -13.75
CA PHE A 203 2.13 10.55 -12.31
C PHE A 203 2.55 11.81 -11.56
N TYR A 204 3.76 12.32 -11.80
CA TYR A 204 4.26 13.55 -11.18
C TYR A 204 3.32 14.74 -11.41
N GLU A 205 2.94 14.99 -12.68
CA GLU A 205 2.09 16.12 -13.04
C GLU A 205 0.71 16.05 -12.38
N ARG A 206 0.09 14.86 -12.32
CA ARG A 206 -1.22 14.66 -11.70
C ARG A 206 -1.16 14.79 -10.19
N SER A 207 -0.19 14.15 -9.55
CA SER A 207 0.03 14.23 -8.11
C SER A 207 0.24 15.67 -7.65
N HIS A 208 1.02 16.46 -8.39
CA HIS A 208 1.22 17.87 -8.09
C HIS A 208 -0.08 18.69 -8.21
N ARG A 209 -0.92 18.42 -9.23
CA ARG A 209 -2.24 19.07 -9.37
C ARG A 209 -3.20 18.70 -8.24
N LEU A 210 -3.07 17.48 -7.72
CA LEU A 210 -3.89 16.95 -6.62
C LEU A 210 -3.31 17.29 -5.23
N GLY A 211 -2.19 18.00 -5.17
CA GLY A 211 -1.61 18.50 -3.92
C GLY A 211 -0.77 17.48 -3.14
N VAL A 212 -0.33 16.39 -3.78
CA VAL A 212 0.60 15.42 -3.17
C VAL A 212 2.02 15.95 -3.24
N GLY A 213 2.71 15.99 -2.09
CA GLY A 213 4.13 16.33 -1.99
C GLY A 213 5.01 15.25 -2.60
N ILE A 214 5.35 15.37 -3.88
CA ILE A 214 6.31 14.47 -4.53
C ILE A 214 7.61 15.22 -4.78
N ASN A 215 8.67 14.78 -4.12
CA ASN A 215 10.01 15.29 -4.33
C ASN A 215 10.63 14.71 -5.61
N GLU A 216 10.49 13.40 -5.79
CA GLU A 216 11.16 12.70 -6.89
C GLU A 216 10.31 11.56 -7.47
N VAL A 217 10.46 11.35 -8.78
CA VAL A 217 9.90 10.19 -9.49
C VAL A 217 11.03 9.47 -10.23
N LYS A 218 11.34 8.24 -9.80
CA LYS A 218 12.39 7.40 -10.37
C LYS A 218 11.77 6.23 -11.13
N ARG A 219 12.26 5.96 -12.34
CA ARG A 219 11.85 4.76 -13.09
C ARG A 219 12.76 3.60 -12.70
N ILE A 220 12.20 2.57 -12.08
CA ILE A 220 12.86 1.27 -11.93
C ILE A 220 12.27 0.40 -13.02
N GLY A 221 13.00 0.07 -14.07
CA GLY A 221 12.38 -0.74 -15.12
C GLY A 221 13.40 -1.49 -15.93
N ILE A 222 12.91 -2.55 -16.58
CA ILE A 222 13.76 -3.42 -17.36
C ILE A 222 14.53 -2.61 -18.40
N SER A 223 15.79 -2.98 -18.62
CA SER A 223 16.69 -2.40 -19.63
C SER A 223 17.40 -3.52 -20.38
N PRO A 224 17.72 -3.35 -21.68
CA PRO A 224 18.34 -4.41 -22.49
C PRO A 224 19.63 -4.98 -21.89
N GLU A 225 20.39 -4.15 -21.19
CA GLU A 225 21.68 -4.48 -20.59
C GLU A 225 21.57 -5.48 -19.42
N GLN A 226 20.37 -5.65 -18.86
CA GLN A 226 20.08 -6.60 -17.79
C GLN A 226 19.82 -8.02 -18.31
N LEU A 227 19.70 -8.19 -19.63
CA LEU A 227 19.33 -9.45 -20.27
C LEU A 227 20.45 -9.91 -21.20
N ASP A 228 20.53 -11.22 -21.42
CA ASP A 228 21.40 -11.76 -22.47
C ASP A 228 20.82 -11.45 -23.87
N GLU A 229 21.71 -11.41 -24.88
CA GLU A 229 21.35 -11.07 -26.26
C GLU A 229 20.25 -11.97 -26.84
N GLU A 230 20.23 -13.26 -26.49
CA GLU A 230 19.24 -14.22 -26.98
C GLU A 230 17.84 -13.91 -26.42
N THR A 231 17.76 -13.56 -25.14
CA THR A 231 16.51 -13.15 -24.49
C THR A 231 16.00 -11.84 -25.08
N VAL A 232 16.86 -10.83 -25.27
CA VAL A 232 16.50 -9.57 -25.92
C VAL A 232 15.94 -9.83 -27.31
N GLU A 233 16.61 -10.64 -28.12
CA GLU A 233 16.18 -10.92 -29.49
C GLU A 233 14.81 -11.61 -29.56
N LYS A 234 14.52 -12.52 -28.62
CA LYS A 234 13.25 -13.27 -28.58
C LYS A 234 12.08 -12.47 -28.02
N GLN A 235 12.34 -11.59 -27.05
CA GLN A 235 11.29 -10.90 -26.28
C GLN A 235 11.03 -9.47 -26.73
N LYS A 236 11.89 -8.89 -27.58
CA LYS A 236 11.66 -7.54 -28.10
C LYS A 236 10.33 -7.45 -28.86
N PHE A 237 9.61 -6.36 -28.66
CA PHE A 237 8.34 -6.10 -29.34
C PHE A 237 8.34 -4.71 -29.99
N SER A 238 7.46 -4.48 -30.96
CA SER A 238 7.29 -3.15 -31.57
C SER A 238 6.17 -2.41 -30.85
N PRO A 239 6.47 -1.40 -30.00
CA PRO A 239 5.44 -0.65 -29.30
C PRO A 239 4.59 0.16 -30.28
N PRO A 240 3.33 0.45 -29.93
CA PRO A 240 2.48 1.31 -30.75
C PRO A 240 3.03 2.74 -30.78
N ILE A 241 3.07 3.34 -31.96
CA ILE A 241 3.50 4.73 -32.15
C ILE A 241 2.26 5.60 -32.30
N ASN A 242 1.96 6.39 -31.27
CA ASN A 242 0.81 7.27 -31.21
C ASN A 242 1.18 8.76 -31.34
N SER A 243 2.45 9.10 -31.15
CA SER A 243 2.94 10.48 -31.18
C SER A 243 4.32 10.61 -31.85
N ASP A 244 4.73 11.84 -32.16
CA ASP A 244 6.10 12.13 -32.62
C ASP A 244 7.13 11.87 -31.52
N ARG A 245 6.75 12.07 -30.24
CA ARG A 245 7.58 11.78 -29.07
C ARG A 245 7.88 10.29 -28.92
N ASP A 246 6.92 9.42 -29.30
CA ASP A 246 7.13 7.97 -29.27
C ASP A 246 8.18 7.56 -30.32
N ARG A 247 8.22 8.25 -31.47
CA ARG A 247 9.25 8.03 -32.50
C ARG A 247 10.61 8.51 -32.04
N GLU A 248 10.68 9.70 -31.46
CA GLU A 248 11.91 10.25 -30.89
C GLU A 248 12.49 9.32 -29.81
N TRP A 249 11.65 8.79 -28.92
CA TRP A 249 12.07 7.80 -27.93
C TRP A 249 12.64 6.54 -28.60
N LEU A 250 11.98 6.01 -29.64
CA LEU A 250 12.46 4.84 -30.36
C LEU A 250 13.81 5.09 -31.03
N ASP A 251 14.00 6.25 -31.65
CA ASP A 251 15.25 6.63 -32.30
C ASP A 251 16.41 6.76 -31.29
N GLU A 252 16.13 7.29 -30.09
CA GLU A 252 17.16 7.53 -29.06
C GLU A 252 17.48 6.30 -28.20
N ARG A 253 16.46 5.50 -27.86
CA ARG A 253 16.52 4.47 -26.82
C ARG A 253 16.04 3.11 -27.29
N GLY A 254 15.18 3.07 -28.31
CA GLY A 254 14.63 1.83 -28.82
C GLY A 254 15.72 0.86 -29.25
N ILE A 255 15.52 -0.42 -28.94
CA ILE A 255 16.42 -1.49 -29.36
C ILE A 255 16.40 -1.51 -30.89
N TYR A 256 17.56 -1.30 -31.50
CA TYR A 256 17.72 -1.11 -32.95
C TYR A 256 16.85 0.03 -33.53
N GLY A 257 16.52 1.05 -32.74
CA GLY A 257 15.67 2.16 -33.16
C GLY A 257 14.18 1.82 -33.31
N ARG A 258 13.73 0.65 -32.85
CA ARG A 258 12.40 0.13 -33.21
C ARG A 258 11.68 -0.68 -32.14
N TYR A 259 12.39 -1.32 -31.23
CA TYR A 259 11.79 -2.27 -30.32
C TYR A 259 11.88 -1.83 -28.85
N GLY A 260 10.91 -2.28 -28.07
CA GLY A 260 10.90 -2.23 -26.62
C GLY A 260 11.00 -3.62 -26.00
N LEU A 261 10.96 -3.68 -24.66
CA LEU A 261 10.88 -4.93 -23.88
C LEU A 261 9.78 -4.81 -22.83
N GLU A 262 9.01 -5.87 -22.67
CA GLU A 262 8.07 -6.01 -21.55
C GLU A 262 8.87 -6.38 -20.30
N ILE A 263 8.45 -5.93 -19.13
CA ILE A 263 9.04 -6.35 -17.84
C ILE A 263 8.96 -7.86 -17.66
N GLU A 264 8.02 -8.50 -18.35
CA GLU A 264 7.89 -9.94 -18.44
C GLU A 264 9.11 -10.66 -19.02
N ALA A 265 10.03 -9.96 -19.68
CA ALA A 265 11.26 -10.54 -20.20
C ALA A 265 12.29 -10.86 -19.11
N ILE A 266 12.12 -10.34 -17.87
CA ILE A 266 13.04 -10.63 -16.77
C ILE A 266 12.81 -12.02 -16.17
N GLY A 267 13.91 -12.76 -16.02
CA GLY A 267 13.93 -14.11 -15.45
C GLY A 267 13.18 -15.16 -16.25
N ASP A 268 13.33 -16.42 -15.84
CA ASP A 268 12.47 -17.51 -16.34
C ASP A 268 11.15 -17.58 -15.55
N LEU A 269 10.18 -18.40 -16.01
CA LEU A 269 8.87 -18.52 -15.34
C LEU A 269 8.95 -19.01 -13.89
N ASN A 270 10.00 -19.76 -13.51
CA ASN A 270 10.15 -20.31 -12.17
C ASN A 270 10.77 -19.28 -11.21
N ARG A 271 11.64 -18.40 -11.71
CA ARG A 271 12.36 -17.39 -10.93
C ARG A 271 11.88 -15.97 -11.17
N LYS A 272 10.81 -15.78 -11.93
CA LYS A 272 10.31 -14.44 -12.32
C LYS A 272 10.03 -13.52 -11.14
N GLY A 273 9.55 -14.06 -10.03
CA GLY A 273 9.32 -13.26 -8.83
C GLY A 273 10.62 -12.80 -8.17
N GLU A 274 11.57 -13.72 -8.05
CA GLU A 274 12.91 -13.47 -7.49
C GLU A 274 13.69 -12.46 -8.35
N ALA A 275 13.75 -12.68 -9.67
CA ALA A 275 14.46 -11.80 -10.59
C ALA A 275 13.86 -10.38 -10.63
N LEU A 276 12.53 -10.27 -10.51
CA LEU A 276 11.88 -8.96 -10.42
C LEU A 276 12.22 -8.23 -9.11
N ARG A 277 12.29 -8.96 -7.99
CA ARG A 277 12.69 -8.39 -6.70
C ARG A 277 14.17 -8.03 -6.70
N GLU A 278 15.04 -8.87 -7.24
CA GLU A 278 16.48 -8.60 -7.41
C GLU A 278 16.71 -7.28 -8.16
N MET A 279 16.03 -7.06 -9.29
CA MET A 279 16.11 -5.80 -10.02
C MET A 279 15.72 -4.58 -9.18
N ILE A 280 14.67 -4.70 -8.35
CA ILE A 280 14.23 -3.59 -7.49
C ILE A 280 15.19 -3.39 -6.32
N VAL A 281 15.66 -4.48 -5.71
CA VAL A 281 16.62 -4.46 -4.61
C VAL A 281 17.92 -3.82 -5.06
N ASP A 282 18.42 -4.13 -6.26
CA ASP A 282 19.66 -3.54 -6.77
C ASP A 282 19.55 -2.03 -7.00
N GLU A 283 18.37 -1.53 -7.36
CA GLU A 283 18.13 -0.09 -7.53
C GLU A 283 17.91 0.62 -6.19
N LEU A 284 17.22 -0.04 -5.24
CA LEU A 284 16.84 0.56 -3.96
C LEU A 284 17.86 0.36 -2.84
N ARG A 285 18.84 -0.54 -2.99
CA ARG A 285 19.74 -0.98 -1.91
C ARG A 285 20.33 0.17 -1.11
N ASP A 286 20.83 1.18 -1.80
CA ASP A 286 21.51 2.33 -1.20
C ASP A 286 20.54 3.38 -0.64
N GLU A 287 19.24 3.23 -0.88
CA GLU A 287 18.17 4.14 -0.43
C GLU A 287 17.37 3.61 0.77
N ILE A 288 17.53 2.33 1.10
CA ILE A 288 16.86 1.70 2.25
C ILE A 288 17.64 1.98 3.53
N ASP A 289 16.95 2.40 4.59
CA ASP A 289 17.53 2.59 5.92
C ASP A 289 17.67 1.25 6.64
N VAL A 290 18.73 0.52 6.26
CA VAL A 290 19.08 -0.77 6.85
C VAL A 290 19.26 -0.66 8.36
N ARG A 291 19.91 0.42 8.83
CA ARG A 291 20.26 0.59 10.25
C ARG A 291 19.01 0.83 11.08
N GLY A 292 18.16 1.77 10.67
CA GLY A 292 16.88 2.00 11.33
C GLY A 292 16.04 0.72 11.36
N ARG A 293 16.08 -0.06 10.28
CA ARG A 293 15.37 -1.35 10.21
C ARG A 293 15.92 -2.38 11.18
N GLN A 294 17.23 -2.54 11.27
CA GLN A 294 17.88 -3.41 12.26
C GLN A 294 17.52 -2.99 13.69
N GLU A 295 17.56 -1.69 14.01
CA GLU A 295 17.22 -1.16 15.33
C GLU A 295 15.78 -1.50 15.74
N ARG A 296 14.84 -1.29 14.81
CA ARG A 296 13.42 -1.65 15.00
C ARG A 296 13.24 -3.15 15.19
N ASP A 297 13.92 -3.97 14.40
CA ASP A 297 13.83 -5.43 14.47
C ASP A 297 14.46 -5.96 15.76
N VAL A 298 15.60 -5.42 16.20
CA VAL A 298 16.25 -5.74 17.48
C VAL A 298 15.33 -5.36 18.65
N SER A 299 14.74 -4.16 18.61
CA SER A 299 13.78 -3.70 19.63
C SER A 299 12.54 -4.61 19.70
N ARG A 300 12.03 -5.04 18.54
CA ARG A 300 10.91 -5.99 18.46
C ARG A 300 11.31 -7.38 18.98
N ALA A 301 12.51 -7.85 18.65
CA ALA A 301 13.04 -9.12 19.14
C ALA A 301 13.24 -9.11 20.66
N LEU A 302 13.72 -8.00 21.23
CA LEU A 302 13.88 -7.81 22.67
C LEU A 302 12.53 -7.91 23.39
N ALA A 303 11.51 -7.20 22.89
CA ALA A 303 10.14 -7.32 23.40
C ALA A 303 9.58 -8.74 23.24
N GLY A 304 9.89 -9.42 22.14
CA GLY A 304 9.52 -10.81 21.88
C GLY A 304 10.17 -11.82 22.83
N SER A 305 11.45 -11.62 23.17
CA SER A 305 12.15 -12.42 24.18
C SER A 305 11.50 -12.25 25.55
N ALA A 306 11.20 -11.00 25.95
CA ALA A 306 10.48 -10.72 27.19
C ALA A 306 9.13 -11.45 27.24
N GLN A 307 8.38 -11.39 26.15
CA GLN A 307 7.10 -12.09 26.02
C GLN A 307 7.27 -13.61 26.13
N THR A 308 8.27 -14.17 25.44
CA THR A 308 8.53 -15.62 25.43
C THR A 308 8.93 -16.14 26.82
N VAL A 309 9.80 -15.42 27.54
CA VAL A 309 10.14 -15.74 28.93
C VAL A 309 8.87 -15.77 29.78
N SER A 310 8.06 -14.71 29.68
CA SER A 310 6.75 -14.63 30.35
C SER A 310 5.90 -15.86 30.06
N GLU A 311 5.68 -16.19 28.79
CA GLU A 311 4.82 -17.29 28.36
C GLU A 311 5.33 -18.68 28.75
N GLN A 312 6.65 -18.90 28.69
CA GLN A 312 7.25 -20.16 29.11
C GLN A 312 7.00 -20.44 30.60
N VAL A 313 7.05 -19.40 31.42
CA VAL A 313 6.73 -19.49 32.85
C VAL A 313 5.21 -19.54 33.08
N PHE A 314 4.40 -18.88 32.25
CA PHE A 314 2.95 -18.70 32.45
C PHE A 314 2.02 -19.87 32.12
N ARG A 315 2.51 -21.03 31.67
CA ARG A 315 1.65 -22.12 31.19
C ARG A 315 0.58 -22.64 32.18
N THR A 316 0.58 -22.18 33.45
CA THR A 316 -0.42 -22.58 34.46
C THR A 316 -0.78 -21.53 35.53
N MET A 317 -0.45 -20.24 35.35
CA MET A 317 -0.44 -19.25 36.45
C MET A 317 -1.59 -18.22 36.42
N THR A 318 -1.88 -17.62 37.58
CA THR A 318 -2.93 -16.58 37.74
C THR A 318 -2.46 -15.22 37.23
N ALA A 319 -3.41 -14.34 36.89
CA ALA A 319 -3.10 -13.01 36.33
C ALA A 319 -2.22 -12.13 37.25
N GLU A 320 -2.35 -12.26 38.57
CA GLU A 320 -1.51 -11.51 39.52
C GLU A 320 -0.05 -11.96 39.51
N PHE A 321 0.18 -13.26 39.35
CA PHE A 321 1.53 -13.78 39.15
C PHE A 321 2.10 -13.25 37.84
N LYS A 322 1.27 -13.15 36.80
CA LYS A 322 1.69 -12.59 35.52
C LYS A 322 2.22 -11.18 35.64
N THR A 323 1.47 -10.30 36.30
CA THR A 323 1.89 -8.91 36.51
C THR A 323 3.17 -8.81 37.33
N ALA A 324 3.29 -9.62 38.41
CA ALA A 324 4.49 -9.61 39.24
C ALA A 324 5.72 -10.09 38.46
N LEU A 325 5.62 -11.21 37.74
CA LEU A 325 6.73 -11.72 36.94
C LEU A 325 7.07 -10.77 35.78
N ALA A 326 6.07 -10.20 35.10
CA ALA A 326 6.31 -9.24 34.04
C ALA A 326 7.04 -8.00 34.57
N SER A 327 6.75 -7.57 35.81
CA SER A 327 7.50 -6.52 36.49
C SER A 327 8.96 -6.91 36.73
N GLU A 328 9.23 -8.15 37.14
CA GLU A 328 10.61 -8.64 37.34
C GLU A 328 11.38 -8.78 36.02
N ILE A 329 10.76 -9.36 34.98
CA ILE A 329 11.35 -9.43 33.63
C ILE A 329 11.68 -8.03 33.13
N ARG A 330 10.76 -7.09 33.28
CA ARG A 330 11.01 -5.69 32.93
C ARG A 330 12.18 -5.10 33.72
N SER A 331 12.29 -5.41 35.01
CA SER A 331 13.40 -4.96 35.86
C SER A 331 14.74 -5.49 35.36
N ILE A 332 14.82 -6.80 35.11
CA ILE A 332 16.01 -7.46 34.55
C ILE A 332 16.42 -6.82 33.23
N LEU A 333 15.47 -6.65 32.31
CA LEU A 333 15.72 -6.04 31.01
C LEU A 333 16.15 -4.58 31.11
N ALA A 334 15.57 -3.79 32.03
CA ALA A 334 15.94 -2.39 32.22
C ALA A 334 17.36 -2.20 32.78
N GLU A 335 17.94 -3.25 33.38
CA GLU A 335 19.31 -3.25 33.89
C GLU A 335 20.33 -3.72 32.85
N MET A 336 19.89 -4.29 31.72
CA MET A 336 20.77 -4.73 30.64
C MET A 336 21.38 -3.54 29.89
N ASP A 337 22.68 -3.63 29.60
CA ASP A 337 23.38 -2.61 28.82
C ASP A 337 22.77 -2.45 27.42
N GLY A 338 22.54 -1.20 27.02
CA GLY A 338 21.90 -0.85 25.75
C GLY A 338 20.37 -0.98 25.69
N VAL A 339 19.67 -1.38 26.77
CA VAL A 339 18.20 -1.24 26.83
C VAL A 339 17.86 0.21 27.19
N GLU A 340 17.27 0.95 26.25
CA GLU A 340 16.89 2.34 26.49
C GLU A 340 15.55 2.45 27.22
N THR A 341 14.56 1.70 26.76
CA THR A 341 13.24 1.64 27.39
C THR A 341 12.64 0.25 27.30
N ILE A 342 11.90 -0.14 28.34
CA ILE A 342 11.10 -1.37 28.37
C ILE A 342 9.84 -1.11 29.19
N SER A 343 8.69 -1.50 28.64
CA SER A 343 7.40 -1.37 29.32
C SER A 343 6.52 -2.60 29.07
N TYR A 344 5.55 -2.79 29.96
CA TYR A 344 4.59 -3.89 29.90
C TYR A 344 3.18 -3.32 29.99
N ASP A 345 2.34 -3.63 29.00
CA ASP A 345 0.93 -3.30 28.98
C ASP A 345 0.13 -4.45 29.59
N GLU A 346 -0.38 -4.24 30.81
CA GLU A 346 -1.19 -5.22 31.54
C GLU A 346 -2.51 -5.57 30.84
N GLN A 347 -3.09 -4.64 30.07
CA GLN A 347 -4.36 -4.88 29.37
C GLN A 347 -4.14 -5.71 28.11
N ALA A 348 -3.03 -5.46 27.41
CA ALA A 348 -2.68 -6.17 26.20
C ALA A 348 -1.86 -7.46 26.46
N ASP A 349 -1.39 -7.69 27.69
CA ASP A 349 -0.46 -8.78 28.07
C ASP A 349 0.78 -8.78 27.14
N LYS A 350 1.38 -7.58 26.95
CA LYS A 350 2.41 -7.35 25.92
C LYS A 350 3.54 -6.44 26.38
N PHE A 351 4.78 -6.82 26.08
CA PHE A 351 5.96 -5.97 26.22
C PHE A 351 6.19 -5.04 25.02
N SER A 352 6.77 -3.88 25.28
CA SER A 352 7.36 -2.99 24.28
C SER A 352 8.73 -2.52 24.75
N ALA A 353 9.70 -2.49 23.84
CA ALA A 353 11.09 -2.20 24.16
C ALA A 353 11.74 -1.33 23.09
N TRP A 354 12.78 -0.60 23.47
CA TRP A 354 13.73 0.08 22.60
C TRP A 354 15.15 -0.23 23.04
N ALA A 355 16.00 -0.57 22.09
CA ALA A 355 17.38 -0.97 22.32
C ALA A 355 18.33 -0.15 21.44
N ASP A 356 19.47 0.23 22.02
CA ASP A 356 20.59 0.83 21.30
C ASP A 356 21.24 -0.22 20.40
N LEU A 357 21.21 0.03 19.08
CA LEU A 357 21.78 -0.87 18.10
C LEU A 357 23.30 -0.99 18.22
N ASP A 358 24.03 0.08 18.60
CA ASP A 358 25.49 0.01 18.75
C ASP A 358 25.87 -0.91 19.92
N ALA A 359 25.08 -0.88 20.99
CA ALA A 359 25.21 -1.82 22.09
C ALA A 359 24.86 -3.25 21.65
N ALA A 360 23.85 -3.43 20.80
CA ALA A 360 23.45 -4.75 20.29
C ALA A 360 24.52 -5.38 19.36
N GLU A 361 25.27 -4.56 18.63
CA GLU A 361 26.36 -5.03 17.75
C GLU A 361 27.61 -5.51 18.53
N SER A 362 27.76 -5.09 19.79
CA SER A 362 28.86 -5.52 20.65
C SER A 362 28.85 -7.03 20.91
N ASP A 363 30.04 -7.65 20.83
CA ASP A 363 30.23 -9.08 21.09
C ASP A 363 29.89 -9.48 22.55
N ASP A 364 30.05 -8.55 23.49
CA ASP A 364 29.78 -8.78 24.92
C ASP A 364 28.32 -8.47 25.31
N SER A 365 27.48 -8.07 24.35
CA SER A 365 26.09 -7.69 24.59
C SER A 365 25.16 -8.88 24.79
N THR A 366 24.19 -8.70 25.68
CA THR A 366 23.09 -9.65 25.92
C THR A 366 21.81 -9.28 25.16
N LEU A 367 21.78 -8.18 24.40
CA LEU A 367 20.66 -7.77 23.53
C LEU A 367 20.50 -8.70 22.31
N PRO A 368 19.40 -8.69 21.55
CA PRO A 368 19.33 -9.49 20.33
C PRO A 368 20.42 -9.06 19.34
N ARG A 369 21.11 -10.00 18.68
CA ARG A 369 22.16 -9.64 17.70
C ARG A 369 21.50 -9.24 16.37
N PRO A 370 21.78 -8.05 15.81
CA PRO A 370 21.26 -7.71 14.51
C PRO A 370 21.77 -8.67 13.43
N TYR A 371 20.96 -8.89 12.40
CA TYR A 371 21.39 -9.61 11.20
C TYR A 371 22.34 -8.74 10.36
N HIS A 372 23.17 -9.37 9.53
CA HIS A 372 24.03 -8.66 8.58
C HIS A 372 23.19 -7.93 7.52
N GLU A 373 23.63 -6.76 7.06
CA GLU A 373 22.96 -5.94 6.03
C GLU A 373 22.53 -6.77 4.80
N ASP A 374 23.45 -7.57 4.24
CA ASP A 374 23.15 -8.47 3.11
C ASP A 374 21.95 -9.40 3.37
N ALA A 375 21.67 -9.78 4.62
CA ALA A 375 20.53 -10.63 4.94
C ALA A 375 19.19 -9.91 4.67
N LEU A 376 19.14 -8.58 4.83
CA LEU A 376 17.96 -7.78 4.49
C LEU A 376 17.71 -7.77 2.98
N HIS A 377 18.74 -7.51 2.19
CA HIS A 377 18.62 -7.48 0.74
C HIS A 377 18.34 -8.87 0.16
N ASN A 378 19.04 -9.90 0.64
CA ASN A 378 18.76 -11.28 0.22
C ASN A 378 17.37 -11.73 0.64
N GLY A 379 16.93 -11.34 1.83
CA GLY A 379 15.58 -11.58 2.32
C GLY A 379 14.52 -10.90 1.46
N ALA A 380 14.77 -9.69 0.98
CA ALA A 380 13.87 -8.98 0.07
C ALA A 380 13.76 -9.69 -1.29
N ILE A 381 14.85 -10.31 -1.76
CA ILE A 381 14.87 -11.11 -2.99
C ILE A 381 14.15 -12.46 -2.80
N SER A 382 14.43 -13.20 -1.73
CA SER A 382 13.83 -14.52 -1.50
C SER A 382 12.38 -14.43 -0.99
N GLY A 383 12.08 -13.36 -0.26
CA GLY A 383 10.87 -13.15 0.51
C GLY A 383 10.97 -13.59 1.98
N ASP A 384 12.16 -13.94 2.46
CA ASP A 384 12.39 -14.33 3.85
C ASP A 384 12.74 -13.10 4.69
N VAL A 385 11.97 -12.81 5.74
CA VAL A 385 12.29 -11.69 6.64
C VAL A 385 13.43 -12.13 7.58
N PRO A 386 14.61 -11.49 7.51
CA PRO A 386 15.70 -11.83 8.43
C PRO A 386 15.28 -11.54 9.87
N GLN A 387 15.77 -12.37 10.80
CA GLN A 387 15.45 -12.23 12.21
C GLN A 387 16.74 -11.93 13.00
N PRO A 388 16.70 -11.00 13.97
CA PRO A 388 17.76 -10.87 14.94
C PRO A 388 17.92 -12.16 15.76
N ASP A 389 19.14 -12.48 16.18
CA ASP A 389 19.41 -13.61 17.07
C ASP A 389 19.04 -13.23 18.50
N SER A 390 17.91 -13.74 18.96
CA SER A 390 17.33 -13.45 20.27
C SER A 390 17.69 -14.48 21.34
N GLU A 391 18.37 -15.58 21.00
CA GLU A 391 18.67 -16.67 21.94
C GLU A 391 19.53 -16.18 23.11
N ARG A 392 20.54 -15.35 22.85
CA ARG A 392 21.40 -14.81 23.92
C ARG A 392 20.64 -13.93 24.93
N THR A 393 19.65 -13.18 24.47
CA THR A 393 18.78 -12.37 25.35
C THR A 393 17.89 -13.26 26.19
N LEU A 394 17.29 -14.27 25.56
CA LEU A 394 16.43 -15.23 26.24
C LEU A 394 17.22 -15.94 27.36
N ASP A 395 18.39 -16.47 27.05
CA ASP A 395 19.27 -17.16 28.00
C ASP A 395 19.72 -16.24 29.14
N ALA A 396 20.09 -15.00 28.83
CA ALA A 396 20.50 -14.02 29.83
C ALA A 396 19.37 -13.69 30.82
N VAL A 397 18.14 -13.45 30.31
CA VAL A 397 16.99 -13.14 31.16
C VAL A 397 16.61 -14.33 32.02
N LEU A 398 16.59 -15.54 31.47
CA LEU A 398 16.28 -16.76 32.22
C LEU A 398 17.31 -17.02 33.32
N SER A 399 18.61 -16.89 33.01
CA SER A 399 19.69 -17.09 33.99
C SER A 399 19.65 -16.07 35.13
N GLU A 400 19.35 -14.81 34.84
CA GLU A 400 19.22 -13.77 35.87
C GLU A 400 17.96 -14.00 36.72
N LEU A 401 16.85 -14.39 36.09
CA LEU A 401 15.61 -14.72 36.80
C LEU A 401 15.84 -15.87 37.78
N ASP A 402 16.50 -16.95 37.35
CA ASP A 402 16.87 -18.08 38.20
C ASP A 402 17.76 -17.63 39.37
N THR A 403 18.74 -16.75 39.11
CA THR A 403 19.63 -16.21 40.14
C THR A 403 18.86 -15.40 41.19
N ARG A 404 17.93 -14.53 40.77
CA ARG A 404 17.08 -13.74 41.69
C ARG A 404 16.14 -14.62 42.51
N ILE A 405 15.65 -15.70 41.92
CA ILE A 405 14.85 -16.72 42.63
C ILE A 405 15.72 -17.42 43.70
N GLU A 406 16.91 -17.90 43.33
CA GLU A 406 17.81 -18.60 44.24
C GLU A 406 18.29 -17.72 45.41
N ASN A 407 18.49 -16.43 45.14
CA ASN A 407 18.86 -15.44 46.16
C ASN A 407 17.69 -15.02 47.05
N GLY A 408 16.46 -15.45 46.75
CA GLY A 408 15.25 -15.06 47.47
C GLY A 408 14.82 -13.61 47.21
N GLU A 409 15.34 -12.98 46.17
CA GLU A 409 14.91 -11.63 45.72
C GLU A 409 13.51 -11.69 45.11
N ILE A 410 13.19 -12.81 44.45
CA ILE A 410 11.85 -13.15 44.00
C ILE A 410 11.31 -14.23 44.96
N GLU A 411 10.52 -13.82 45.95
CA GLU A 411 9.84 -14.75 46.85
C GLU A 411 8.68 -15.46 46.14
N LEU A 412 9.02 -16.51 45.38
CA LEU A 412 8.05 -17.40 44.73
C LEU A 412 7.02 -17.94 45.72
N GLU A 413 7.44 -18.30 46.94
CA GLU A 413 6.53 -18.77 47.99
C GLU A 413 5.55 -17.70 48.47
N ALA A 414 5.98 -16.44 48.60
CA ALA A 414 5.07 -15.35 48.98
C ALA A 414 4.10 -14.98 47.85
N LEU A 415 4.55 -15.10 46.59
CA LEU A 415 3.70 -14.94 45.42
C LEU A 415 2.66 -16.06 45.30
N LEU A 416 3.07 -17.32 45.50
CA LEU A 416 2.16 -18.47 45.51
C LEU A 416 1.18 -18.43 46.70
N SER A 417 1.65 -18.02 47.89
CA SER A 417 0.80 -17.89 49.08
C SER A 417 -0.27 -16.80 48.94
N ARG A 418 0.03 -15.66 48.30
CA ARG A 418 -0.97 -14.63 47.99
C ARG A 418 -2.05 -15.11 47.02
N ILE A 419 -1.68 -16.03 46.12
CA ILE A 419 -2.61 -16.64 45.17
C ILE A 419 -3.52 -17.64 45.89
N GLU A 420 -2.96 -18.47 46.77
CA GLU A 420 -3.74 -19.41 47.61
C GLU A 420 -4.77 -18.67 48.49
N ASP A 421 -4.36 -17.62 49.21
CA ASP A 421 -5.24 -16.80 50.06
C ASP A 421 -6.41 -16.18 49.27
N ARG A 422 -6.17 -15.81 48.02
CA ARG A 422 -7.19 -15.16 47.17
C ARG A 422 -8.10 -16.19 46.49
N VAL A 423 -7.58 -17.35 46.11
CA VAL A 423 -8.40 -18.49 45.69
C VAL A 423 -9.31 -18.93 46.82
N GLU A 424 -8.82 -19.04 48.05
CA GLU A 424 -9.66 -19.35 49.21
C GLU A 424 -10.75 -18.30 49.43
N ARG A 425 -10.44 -17.01 49.34
CA ARG A 425 -11.47 -15.94 49.43
C ARG A 425 -12.51 -16.00 48.31
N THR A 426 -12.08 -16.20 47.06
CA THR A 426 -13.01 -16.24 45.91
C THR A 426 -13.89 -17.49 45.95
N THR A 427 -13.35 -18.62 46.41
CA THR A 427 -14.11 -19.87 46.60
C THR A 427 -15.09 -19.74 47.76
N PHE A 428 -14.72 -19.02 48.82
CA PHE A 428 -15.59 -18.72 49.96
C PHE A 428 -16.76 -17.79 49.57
N GLU A 429 -16.50 -16.76 48.77
CA GLU A 429 -17.53 -15.84 48.25
C GLU A 429 -18.47 -16.51 47.23
N ALA A 430 -17.95 -17.37 46.35
CA ALA A 430 -18.79 -18.15 45.42
C ALA A 430 -19.68 -19.17 46.15
N GLY A 431 -19.21 -19.74 47.26
CA GLY A 431 -20.00 -20.62 48.13
C GLY A 431 -21.10 -19.88 48.89
N THR A 432 -20.89 -18.62 49.25
CA THR A 432 -21.92 -17.82 49.96
C THR A 432 -23.02 -17.30 49.04
N VAL A 433 -22.75 -17.15 47.73
CA VAL A 433 -23.75 -16.74 46.72
C VAL A 433 -24.64 -17.90 46.26
N LEU A 434 -24.20 -19.16 46.43
CA LEU A 434 -25.00 -20.35 46.10
C LEU A 434 -25.92 -20.82 47.24
N ASP A 435 -25.70 -20.33 48.47
CA ASP A 435 -26.53 -20.60 49.65
C ASP A 435 -27.53 -19.47 49.99
N SER A 436 -27.62 -18.45 49.13
CA SER A 436 -28.59 -17.33 49.20
C SER A 436 -29.48 -17.30 47.97
#